data_AF-A0A395IKP8-F1
#
_entry.id   AF-A0A395IKP8-F1
#
_cell.length_a   1.000
_cell.length_b   1.000
_cell.length_c   1.000
_cell.angle_alpha   90.00
_cell.angle_beta   90.00
_cell.angle_gamma   90.00
#
_symmetry.space_group_name_H-M   'P 1'
#
loop_
_entity.id
_entity.type
_entity.pdbx_description
1 polymer ?
#
loop_
_entity_poly.entity_id
_entity_poly.type
_entity_poly.pdbx_seq_one_letter_code
_entity_poly.pdbx_strand_id
1 'polypeptide(L)'
;MMKVLSPQRDSDVSGMTNWLDLDESFEYGDIETSTQARKEEILDTILSFCCSYIKDTLRKPQGESMSALVNIWDVFMNVAQVIEWRDPFHDRLICLLLWTKEFEVLRRTIQPEEMNIRSSWECHRLVEVVQDSWKELIFAPHDTLVKQCNLASFTSTALAVGAHDWLGITALWYLHHALEMSDSMTVRLAPITIIWIRTAGAKLLTFSILKKKWENKSFENDALDVASLQIPGILAEVAGVTYHGFSLERWCFWKSRFERLSLDEDEETRIWAMDTVGYMTQFDSMLYYGMSEEVKMEGESTLRENDETKRQKTDGKKAKKEGHGYYKLEADENHDDQLASTMEIATALENKRLILLPRQKD
;
A
#
# COMPACT_ATOMS: atom_id res chain seq x y z
N MET A 1 -1.81 18.53 70.88
CA MET A 1 -2.57 19.02 69.70
C MET A 1 -1.56 19.44 68.64
N MET A 2 -1.21 18.54 67.73
CA MET A 2 -0.35 18.82 66.57
C MET A 2 -1.20 18.65 65.32
N LYS A 3 -1.25 19.72 64.50
CA LYS A 3 -1.97 19.77 63.23
C LYS A 3 -1.08 19.14 62.16
N VAL A 4 -1.47 17.97 61.65
CA VAL A 4 -0.84 17.34 60.50
C VAL A 4 -1.44 17.96 59.25
N LEU A 5 -0.63 18.68 58.48
CA LEU A 5 -1.00 19.18 57.16
C LEU A 5 -0.85 18.04 56.15
N SER A 6 -1.94 17.74 55.46
CA SER A 6 -1.95 16.80 54.33
C SER A 6 -1.38 17.49 53.08
N PRO A 7 -0.68 16.77 52.18
CA PRO A 7 -0.21 17.36 50.94
C PRO A 7 -1.39 17.56 49.99
N GLN A 8 -1.57 18.80 49.53
CA GLN A 8 -2.41 19.13 48.38
C GLN A 8 -1.86 18.40 47.16
N ARG A 9 -2.64 17.48 46.58
CA ARG A 9 -2.40 17.02 45.21
C ARG A 9 -2.89 18.12 44.30
N ASP A 10 -1.97 18.83 43.69
CA ASP A 10 -2.24 19.63 42.51
C ASP A 10 -2.62 18.66 41.39
N SER A 11 -3.93 18.51 41.16
CA SER A 11 -4.43 17.94 39.92
C SER A 11 -4.22 18.99 38.84
N ASP A 12 -3.06 18.96 38.20
CA ASP A 12 -2.87 19.54 36.88
C ASP A 12 -3.83 18.83 35.92
N VAL A 13 -5.03 19.37 35.81
CA VAL A 13 -5.96 19.08 34.71
C VAL A 13 -5.32 19.70 33.48
N SER A 14 -4.37 18.95 32.90
CA SER A 14 -3.81 19.22 31.58
C SER A 14 -4.97 19.36 30.61
N GLY A 15 -5.07 20.52 29.95
CA GLY A 15 -6.11 20.84 28.98
C GLY A 15 -6.12 19.81 27.85
N MET A 16 -6.95 18.78 27.99
CA MET A 16 -7.51 18.07 26.85
C MET A 16 -8.49 19.05 26.21
N THR A 17 -8.03 19.75 25.18
CA THR A 17 -8.92 20.42 24.22
C THR A 17 -10.05 19.45 23.89
N ASN A 18 -11.29 19.90 24.00
CA ASN A 18 -12.46 19.04 23.87
C ASN A 18 -12.54 18.58 22.40
N TRP A 19 -12.08 17.36 22.12
CA TRP A 19 -11.94 16.82 20.75
C TRP A 19 -13.26 16.75 19.98
N LEU A 20 -14.39 16.76 20.70
CA LEU A 20 -15.72 16.89 20.12
C LEU A 20 -15.88 18.20 19.32
N ASP A 21 -15.18 19.27 19.71
CA ASP A 21 -15.21 20.56 19.00
C ASP A 21 -14.43 20.50 17.67
N LEU A 22 -13.51 19.54 17.51
CA LEU A 22 -12.79 19.33 16.25
C LEU A 22 -13.66 18.64 15.21
N ASP A 23 -14.50 17.70 15.62
CA ASP A 23 -15.44 16.99 14.73
C ASP A 23 -16.48 17.98 14.14
N GLU A 24 -17.04 18.86 14.99
CA GLU A 24 -17.92 19.96 14.54
C GLU A 24 -17.20 20.94 13.60
N SER A 25 -15.87 21.10 13.72
CA SER A 25 -15.08 22.00 12.85
C SER A 25 -14.81 21.44 11.45
N PHE A 26 -14.97 20.14 11.24
CA PHE A 26 -14.82 19.52 9.91
C PHE A 26 -16.14 19.45 9.14
N GLU A 27 -17.30 19.46 9.81
CA GLU A 27 -18.61 19.48 9.16
C GLU A 27 -18.94 20.84 8.51
N TYR A 28 -18.33 21.93 8.96
CA TYR A 28 -18.57 23.29 8.45
C TYR A 28 -17.47 23.78 7.48
N GLY A 29 -17.52 23.30 6.23
CA GLY A 29 -17.04 24.05 5.05
C GLY A 29 -15.75 23.56 4.37
N ASP A 30 -15.90 22.91 3.21
CA ASP A 30 -14.85 22.50 2.24
C ASP A 30 -13.90 23.64 1.78
N ILE A 31 -14.15 24.91 2.13
CA ILE A 31 -13.40 26.07 1.65
C ILE A 31 -12.29 26.49 2.64
N GLU A 32 -12.47 26.29 3.94
CA GLU A 32 -11.60 26.89 4.99
C GLU A 32 -10.37 26.03 5.32
N THR A 33 -10.46 24.72 5.11
CA THR A 33 -9.40 23.71 5.22
C THR A 33 -8.31 23.82 4.15
N SER A 34 -8.54 24.59 3.09
CA SER A 34 -7.58 24.79 1.99
C SER A 34 -6.45 25.75 2.35
N THR A 35 -6.61 26.56 3.41
CA THR A 35 -5.60 27.53 3.82
C THR A 35 -4.38 26.85 4.46
N GLN A 36 -3.17 27.30 4.10
CA GLN A 36 -1.94 26.76 4.67
C GLN A 36 -1.92 26.86 6.21
N ALA A 37 -2.45 27.94 6.79
CA ALA A 37 -2.51 28.12 8.23
C ALA A 37 -3.34 27.03 8.93
N ARG A 38 -4.51 26.69 8.37
CA ARG A 38 -5.36 25.62 8.91
C ARG A 38 -4.73 24.25 8.73
N LYS A 39 -4.06 24.01 7.60
CA LYS A 39 -3.27 22.80 7.36
C LYS A 39 -2.19 22.59 8.43
N GLU A 40 -1.41 23.62 8.75
CA GLU A 40 -0.40 23.54 9.82
C GLU A 40 -1.04 23.34 11.20
N GLU A 41 -2.16 24.00 11.50
CA GLU A 41 -2.90 23.80 12.75
C GLU A 41 -3.39 22.35 12.90
N ILE A 42 -3.88 21.74 11.82
CA ILE A 42 -4.28 20.32 11.79
C ILE A 42 -3.07 19.42 12.07
N LEU A 43 -1.92 19.68 11.44
CA LEU A 43 -0.70 18.90 11.70
C LEU A 43 -0.23 19.05 13.13
N ASP A 44 -0.20 20.26 13.67
CA ASP A 44 0.18 20.53 15.05
C ASP A 44 -0.78 19.84 16.02
N THR A 45 -2.07 19.81 15.69
CA THR A 45 -3.09 19.10 16.47
C THR A 45 -2.87 17.59 16.46
N ILE A 46 -2.67 16.99 15.28
CA ILE A 46 -2.38 15.55 15.15
C ILE A 46 -1.07 15.21 15.86
N LEU A 47 -0.03 16.01 15.67
CA LEU A 47 1.28 15.81 16.29
C LEU A 47 1.23 15.97 17.81
N SER A 48 0.52 16.99 18.31
CA SER A 48 0.31 17.22 19.74
C SER A 48 -0.49 16.08 20.37
N PHE A 49 -1.56 15.62 19.69
CA PHE A 49 -2.28 14.43 20.10
C PHE A 49 -1.31 13.25 20.19
N CYS A 50 -0.60 12.98 19.11
CA CYS A 50 0.34 11.88 18.99
C CYS A 50 1.34 11.90 20.15
N CYS A 51 2.00 13.04 20.40
CA CYS A 51 2.96 13.20 21.48
C CYS A 51 2.34 13.09 22.89
N SER A 52 1.14 13.63 23.09
CA SER A 52 0.44 13.58 24.38
C SER A 52 -0.05 12.17 24.67
N TYR A 53 -0.57 11.50 23.66
CA TYR A 53 -1.01 10.12 23.70
C TYR A 53 0.15 9.16 23.98
N ILE A 54 1.33 9.37 23.38
CA ILE A 54 2.56 8.65 23.75
C ILE A 54 2.83 8.78 25.25
N LYS A 55 2.82 10.01 25.76
CA LYS A 55 3.12 10.27 27.18
C LYS A 55 2.11 9.61 28.09
N ASP A 56 0.84 9.62 27.69
CA ASP A 56 -0.26 9.06 28.47
C ASP A 56 -0.31 7.53 28.40
N THR A 57 -0.07 6.91 27.24
CA THR A 57 -0.01 5.45 27.08
C THR A 57 1.14 4.81 27.83
N LEU A 58 2.26 5.52 27.98
CA LEU A 58 3.33 5.10 28.88
C LEU A 58 2.93 5.14 30.37
N ARG A 59 1.81 5.78 30.73
CA ARG A 59 1.39 6.05 32.11
C ARG A 59 0.03 5.46 32.51
N LYS A 60 -0.87 5.17 31.56
CA LYS A 60 -2.28 4.83 31.78
C LYS A 60 -2.66 3.46 31.17
N PRO A 61 -3.67 2.77 31.73
CA PRO A 61 -4.17 1.49 31.20
C PRO A 61 -4.84 1.61 29.81
N GLN A 62 -4.75 0.55 29.00
CA GLN A 62 -5.10 0.48 27.56
C GLN A 62 -6.50 1.00 27.13
N GLY A 63 -7.53 0.89 27.98
CA GLY A 63 -8.93 1.10 27.56
C GLY A 63 -9.24 2.52 27.05
N GLU A 64 -8.84 3.54 27.80
CA GLU A 64 -9.01 4.95 27.41
C GLU A 64 -8.14 5.34 26.21
N SER A 65 -7.07 4.58 25.98
CA SER A 65 -6.15 4.85 24.90
C SER A 65 -6.69 4.35 23.54
N MET A 66 -7.54 3.32 23.52
CA MET A 66 -8.09 2.79 22.26
C MET A 66 -9.09 3.72 21.58
N SER A 67 -9.99 4.37 22.33
CA SER A 67 -10.96 5.31 21.74
C SER A 67 -10.29 6.53 21.11
N ALA A 68 -9.25 7.04 21.77
CA ALA A 68 -8.52 8.20 21.28
C ALA A 68 -7.75 7.90 19.96
N LEU A 69 -7.33 6.65 19.73
CA LEU A 69 -6.73 6.23 18.45
C LEU A 69 -7.73 6.19 17.31
N VAL A 70 -8.97 5.79 17.55
CA VAL A 70 -10.03 5.78 16.53
C VAL A 70 -10.23 7.20 16.02
N ASN A 71 -10.37 8.15 16.94
CA ASN A 71 -10.54 9.56 16.61
C ASN A 71 -9.39 10.10 15.74
N ILE A 72 -8.14 9.66 15.95
CA ILE A 72 -7.03 10.06 15.07
C ILE A 72 -7.22 9.51 13.66
N TRP A 73 -7.61 8.24 13.52
CA TRP A 73 -7.81 7.64 12.22
C TRP A 73 -8.92 8.34 11.44
N ASP A 74 -10.00 8.70 12.12
CA ASP A 74 -11.08 9.50 11.55
C ASP A 74 -10.55 10.86 11.10
N VAL A 75 -9.74 11.54 11.92
CA VAL A 75 -9.09 12.80 11.53
C VAL A 75 -8.19 12.61 10.30
N PHE A 76 -7.38 11.53 10.22
CA PHE A 76 -6.59 11.25 9.03
C PHE A 76 -7.45 11.08 7.78
N MET A 77 -8.55 10.31 7.86
CA MET A 77 -9.44 10.10 6.72
C MET A 77 -10.16 11.38 6.32
N ASN A 78 -10.72 12.12 7.28
CA ASN A 78 -11.43 13.37 7.03
C ASN A 78 -10.51 14.40 6.37
N VAL A 79 -9.29 14.57 6.90
CA VAL A 79 -8.31 15.49 6.31
C VAL A 79 -7.88 14.99 4.92
N ALA A 80 -7.60 13.70 4.76
CA ALA A 80 -7.19 13.12 3.48
C ALA A 80 -8.24 13.27 2.38
N GLN A 81 -9.53 13.31 2.70
CA GLN A 81 -10.60 13.52 1.73
C GLN A 81 -10.68 14.97 1.23
N VAL A 82 -10.24 15.93 2.05
CA VAL A 82 -10.38 17.36 1.78
C VAL A 82 -9.14 17.94 1.09
N ILE A 83 -7.96 17.43 1.41
CA ILE A 83 -6.70 17.88 0.84
C ILE A 83 -6.55 17.40 -0.61
N GLU A 84 -6.31 18.33 -1.54
CA GLU A 84 -6.10 18.02 -2.95
C GLU A 84 -5.06 16.90 -3.12
N TRP A 85 -5.38 15.89 -3.94
CA TRP A 85 -4.60 14.67 -4.09
C TRP A 85 -3.15 14.87 -4.56
N ARG A 86 -2.80 16.01 -5.16
CA ARG A 86 -1.43 16.40 -5.56
C ARG A 86 -0.71 17.27 -4.53
N ASP A 87 -1.38 17.64 -3.45
CA ASP A 87 -0.81 18.52 -2.43
C ASP A 87 0.27 17.77 -1.64
N PRO A 88 1.49 18.32 -1.50
CA PRO A 88 2.57 17.71 -0.70
C PRO A 88 2.21 17.54 0.79
N PHE A 89 1.10 18.14 1.25
CA PHE A 89 0.56 17.89 2.57
C PHE A 89 0.21 16.42 2.81
N HIS A 90 -0.16 15.67 1.77
CA HIS A 90 -0.34 14.22 1.86
C HIS A 90 0.92 13.53 2.39
N ASP A 91 2.10 13.92 1.92
CA ASP A 91 3.37 13.33 2.39
C ASP A 91 3.60 13.56 3.89
N ARG A 92 3.18 14.72 4.42
CA ARG A 92 3.28 15.02 5.85
C ARG A 92 2.32 14.17 6.66
N LEU A 93 1.09 13.98 6.19
CA LEU A 93 0.14 13.05 6.83
C LEU A 93 0.67 11.62 6.81
N ILE A 94 1.28 11.18 5.71
CA ILE A 94 1.90 9.85 5.59
C ILE A 94 3.06 9.70 6.59
N CYS A 95 3.91 10.72 6.75
CA CYS A 95 4.98 10.69 7.74
C CYS A 95 4.44 10.53 9.17
N LEU A 96 3.36 11.24 9.51
CA LEU A 96 2.69 11.08 10.81
C LEU A 96 2.08 9.69 10.98
N LEU A 97 1.40 9.16 9.96
CA LEU A 97 0.87 7.80 9.96
C LEU A 97 1.99 6.76 10.20
N LEU A 98 3.11 6.86 9.47
CA LEU A 98 4.26 5.96 9.66
C LEU A 98 4.87 6.10 11.05
N TRP A 99 4.96 7.32 11.56
CA TRP A 99 5.47 7.54 12.91
C TRP A 99 4.59 6.87 13.98
N THR A 100 3.25 6.91 13.84
CA THR A 100 2.35 6.22 14.78
C THR A 100 2.57 4.71 14.77
N LYS A 101 2.84 4.13 13.59
CA LYS A 101 3.19 2.72 13.43
C LYS A 101 4.52 2.37 14.10
N GLU A 102 5.57 3.16 13.86
CA GLU A 102 6.89 2.93 14.48
C GLU A 102 6.84 3.11 16.01
N PHE A 103 6.06 4.07 16.49
CA PHE A 103 5.85 4.25 17.92
C PHE A 103 5.22 3.01 18.56
N GLU A 104 4.24 2.39 17.91
CA GLU A 104 3.67 1.13 18.43
C GLU A 104 4.73 0.03 18.54
N VAL A 105 5.58 -0.13 17.52
CA VAL A 105 6.66 -1.13 17.56
C VAL A 105 7.58 -0.87 18.75
N LEU A 106 7.93 0.39 19.00
CA LEU A 106 8.71 0.80 20.15
C LEU A 106 7.99 0.52 21.47
N ARG A 107 6.69 0.85 21.58
CA ARG A 107 5.88 0.58 22.77
C ARG A 107 5.87 -0.90 23.11
N ARG A 108 5.60 -1.79 22.13
CA ARG A 108 5.63 -3.24 22.33
C ARG A 108 6.99 -3.75 22.80
N THR A 109 8.06 -3.11 22.32
CA THR A 109 9.42 -3.45 22.73
C THR A 109 9.69 -3.08 24.19
N ILE A 110 9.15 -1.96 24.66
CA ILE A 110 9.32 -1.48 26.04
C ILE A 110 8.37 -2.20 27.01
N GLN A 111 7.16 -2.54 26.58
CA GLN A 111 6.11 -3.15 27.40
C GLN A 111 5.64 -4.49 26.79
N PRO A 112 6.50 -5.52 26.78
CA PRO A 112 6.18 -6.81 26.15
C PRO A 112 5.03 -7.56 26.86
N GLU A 113 4.79 -7.26 28.14
CA GLU A 113 3.72 -7.87 28.94
C GLU A 113 2.32 -7.52 28.42
N GLU A 114 2.17 -6.38 27.73
CA GLU A 114 0.93 -5.96 27.08
C GLU A 114 0.63 -6.77 25.79
N MET A 115 1.60 -7.53 25.26
CA MET A 115 1.43 -8.31 24.01
C MET A 115 0.46 -9.49 24.16
N ASN A 116 0.24 -9.98 25.38
CA ASN A 116 -0.65 -11.12 25.63
C ASN A 116 -2.14 -10.74 25.62
N ILE A 117 -2.45 -9.45 25.71
CA ILE A 117 -3.78 -8.93 25.49
C ILE A 117 -3.87 -8.65 24.00
N ARG A 118 -4.79 -9.32 23.32
CA ARG A 118 -5.06 -9.31 21.87
C ARG A 118 -5.18 -7.93 21.18
N SER A 119 -4.97 -6.83 21.89
CA SER A 119 -4.89 -5.47 21.38
C SER A 119 -3.46 -5.15 20.97
N SER A 120 -2.93 -5.89 20.00
CA SER A 120 -2.06 -5.23 19.06
C SER A 120 -2.83 -4.00 18.57
N TRP A 121 -2.21 -2.82 18.55
CA TRP A 121 -2.58 -1.70 17.67
C TRP A 121 -2.53 -2.10 16.17
N GLU A 122 -2.62 -3.41 15.87
CA GLU A 122 -3.11 -3.92 14.60
C GLU A 122 -4.19 -2.96 14.17
N CYS A 123 -3.98 -2.44 12.97
CA CYS A 123 -4.82 -1.55 12.23
C CYS A 123 -6.27 -2.04 12.07
N HIS A 124 -6.80 -2.95 12.89
CA HIS A 124 -8.18 -3.39 12.94
C HIS A 124 -9.13 -2.21 12.80
N ARG A 125 -8.98 -1.20 13.67
CA ARG A 125 -9.81 0.01 13.61
C ARG A 125 -9.41 0.98 12.52
N LEU A 126 -8.11 1.09 12.17
CA LEU A 126 -7.70 1.88 11.01
C LEU A 126 -8.33 1.34 9.72
N VAL A 127 -8.42 0.02 9.59
CA VAL A 127 -8.98 -0.68 8.44
C VAL A 127 -10.47 -0.50 8.38
N GLU A 128 -11.17 -0.62 9.51
CA GLU A 128 -12.59 -0.27 9.63
C GLU A 128 -12.82 1.18 9.18
N VAL A 129 -12.12 2.14 9.79
CA VAL A 129 -12.25 3.57 9.47
C VAL A 129 -11.96 3.88 8.00
N VAL A 130 -10.90 3.29 7.44
CA VAL A 130 -10.56 3.43 6.01
C VAL A 130 -11.65 2.79 5.13
N GLN A 131 -12.13 1.59 5.47
CA GLN A 131 -13.16 0.90 4.72
C GLN A 131 -14.48 1.65 4.74
N ASP A 132 -14.88 2.16 5.90
CA ASP A 132 -16.13 2.90 6.07
C ASP A 132 -16.05 4.24 5.30
N SER A 133 -14.92 4.94 5.39
CA SER A 133 -14.65 6.14 4.56
C SER A 133 -14.78 5.84 3.06
N TRP A 134 -14.26 4.69 2.61
CA TRP A 134 -14.40 4.27 1.21
C TRP A 134 -15.83 3.89 0.84
N LYS A 135 -16.54 3.11 1.68
CA LYS A 135 -17.94 2.72 1.43
C LYS A 135 -18.83 3.94 1.29
N GLU A 136 -18.68 4.92 2.19
CA GLU A 136 -19.42 6.17 2.12
C GLU A 136 -19.20 6.90 0.80
N LEU A 137 -17.94 7.04 0.36
CA LEU A 137 -17.63 7.75 -0.87
C LEU A 137 -18.00 7.02 -2.16
N ILE A 138 -17.84 5.69 -2.21
CA ILE A 138 -18.09 4.88 -3.43
C ILE A 138 -19.58 4.81 -3.76
N PHE A 139 -20.41 4.71 -2.73
CA PHE A 139 -21.87 4.58 -2.87
C PHE A 139 -22.60 5.92 -2.76
N ALA A 140 -21.89 7.02 -2.49
CA ALA A 140 -22.48 8.36 -2.44
C ALA A 140 -23.10 8.79 -3.80
N PRO A 141 -24.25 9.48 -3.76
CA PRO A 141 -24.91 9.98 -4.96
C PRO A 141 -24.24 11.27 -5.48
N HIS A 142 -23.43 11.14 -6.54
CA HIS A 142 -22.80 12.20 -7.35
C HIS A 142 -21.87 13.19 -6.59
N ASP A 143 -21.00 13.90 -7.33
CA ASP A 143 -20.07 14.93 -6.83
C ASP A 143 -19.03 14.56 -5.76
N THR A 144 -18.73 13.26 -5.57
CA THR A 144 -17.67 12.82 -4.64
C THR A 144 -16.32 12.53 -5.30
N LEU A 145 -16.18 12.73 -6.62
CA LEU A 145 -14.98 12.35 -7.37
C LEU A 145 -13.70 12.98 -6.81
N VAL A 146 -13.74 14.26 -6.44
CA VAL A 146 -12.59 14.96 -5.86
C VAL A 146 -12.18 14.31 -4.54
N LYS A 147 -13.14 14.09 -3.63
CA LYS A 147 -12.89 13.43 -2.33
C LYS A 147 -12.36 12.01 -2.51
N GLN A 148 -12.90 11.27 -3.48
CA GLN A 148 -12.43 9.94 -3.84
C GLN A 148 -10.97 9.96 -4.33
N CYS A 149 -10.60 10.89 -5.23
CA CYS A 149 -9.21 11.03 -5.70
C CYS A 149 -8.26 11.43 -4.57
N ASN A 150 -8.69 12.35 -3.70
CA ASN A 150 -7.93 12.79 -2.52
C ASN A 150 -7.66 11.62 -1.57
N LEU A 151 -8.70 10.85 -1.23
CA LEU A 151 -8.56 9.65 -0.40
C LEU A 151 -7.73 8.56 -1.08
N ALA A 152 -7.85 8.39 -2.40
CA ALA A 152 -7.05 7.45 -3.18
C ALA A 152 -5.57 7.77 -3.07
N SER A 153 -5.20 9.04 -3.23
CA SER A 153 -3.80 9.47 -3.15
C SER A 153 -3.21 9.16 -1.79
N PHE A 154 -3.90 9.52 -0.72
CA PHE A 154 -3.47 9.22 0.65
C PHE A 154 -3.35 7.71 0.91
N THR A 155 -4.42 6.95 0.68
CA THR A 155 -4.46 5.52 1.05
C THR A 155 -3.57 4.64 0.16
N SER A 156 -3.43 4.98 -1.12
CA SER A 156 -2.48 4.30 -2.02
C SER A 156 -1.04 4.60 -1.66
N THR A 157 -0.71 5.85 -1.29
CA THR A 157 0.63 6.22 -0.82
C THR A 157 0.95 5.48 0.47
N ALA A 158 0.02 5.46 1.44
CA ALA A 158 0.16 4.72 2.68
C ALA A 158 0.43 3.23 2.45
N LEU A 159 -0.27 2.60 1.50
CA LEU A 159 -0.01 1.22 1.10
C LEU A 159 1.38 1.05 0.47
N ALA A 160 1.76 1.94 -0.45
CA ALA A 160 3.03 1.88 -1.17
C ALA A 160 4.24 1.95 -0.22
N VAL A 161 4.19 2.83 0.79
CA VAL A 161 5.23 2.94 1.82
C VAL A 161 5.15 1.85 2.90
N GLY A 162 4.20 0.92 2.77
CA GLY A 162 4.08 -0.24 3.65
C GLY A 162 3.49 0.07 5.03
N ALA A 163 2.55 1.02 5.13
CA ALA A 163 1.84 1.29 6.38
C ALA A 163 1.13 0.02 6.91
N HIS A 164 0.24 -0.58 6.12
CA HIS A 164 -0.44 -1.82 6.49
C HIS A 164 -0.96 -2.63 5.28
N ASP A 165 -0.82 -3.96 5.30
CA ASP A 165 -1.26 -4.85 4.20
C ASP A 165 -2.79 -4.84 4.00
N TRP A 166 -3.59 -4.62 5.06
CA TRP A 166 -5.05 -4.46 4.94
C TRP A 166 -5.48 -3.26 4.07
N LEU A 167 -4.66 -2.21 3.95
CA LEU A 167 -4.95 -1.15 2.98
C LEU A 167 -4.96 -1.72 1.54
N GLY A 168 -4.09 -2.71 1.28
CA GLY A 168 -4.09 -3.48 0.04
C GLY A 168 -5.36 -4.29 -0.13
N ILE A 169 -5.88 -4.91 0.93
CA ILE A 169 -7.15 -5.65 0.86
C ILE A 169 -8.32 -4.70 0.55
N THR A 170 -8.38 -3.53 1.19
CA THR A 170 -9.38 -2.49 0.88
C THR A 170 -9.24 -2.00 -0.56
N ALA A 171 -8.02 -1.78 -1.04
CA ALA A 171 -7.75 -1.41 -2.43
C ALA A 171 -8.20 -2.48 -3.42
N LEU A 172 -7.92 -3.77 -3.15
CA LEU A 172 -8.35 -4.88 -3.99
C LEU A 172 -9.88 -4.97 -4.06
N TRP A 173 -10.58 -4.77 -2.94
CA TRP A 173 -12.03 -4.71 -2.93
C TRP A 173 -12.58 -3.56 -3.76
N TYR A 174 -11.99 -2.38 -3.61
CA TYR A 174 -12.35 -1.22 -4.43
C TYR A 174 -12.13 -1.49 -5.93
N LEU A 175 -10.95 -1.99 -6.30
CA LEU A 175 -10.58 -2.29 -7.69
C LEU A 175 -11.44 -3.40 -8.28
N HIS A 176 -11.82 -4.42 -7.48
CA HIS A 176 -12.79 -5.42 -7.88
C HIS A 176 -14.13 -4.77 -8.28
N HIS A 177 -14.69 -3.92 -7.42
CA HIS A 177 -15.93 -3.21 -7.73
C HIS A 177 -15.81 -2.31 -8.96
N ALA A 178 -14.70 -1.57 -9.09
CA ALA A 178 -14.51 -0.61 -10.16
C ALA A 178 -14.23 -1.27 -11.52
N LEU A 179 -13.41 -2.34 -11.56
CA LEU A 179 -12.88 -2.90 -12.80
C LEU A 179 -13.61 -4.18 -13.26
N GLU A 180 -14.32 -4.87 -12.37
CA GLU A 180 -14.85 -6.21 -12.65
C GLU A 180 -16.38 -6.34 -12.61
N MET A 181 -17.10 -5.34 -12.08
CA MET A 181 -18.55 -5.45 -11.91
C MET A 181 -19.35 -4.89 -13.07
N SER A 182 -18.97 -3.72 -13.62
CA SER A 182 -19.61 -3.15 -14.81
C SER A 182 -18.71 -2.18 -15.57
N ASP A 183 -18.95 -2.04 -16.88
CA ASP A 183 -18.25 -1.05 -17.71
C ASP A 183 -18.53 0.39 -17.26
N SER A 184 -19.77 0.67 -16.84
CA SER A 184 -20.16 1.99 -16.35
C SER A 184 -19.40 2.40 -15.08
N MET A 185 -19.15 1.47 -14.15
CA MET A 185 -18.33 1.73 -12.97
C MET A 185 -16.88 1.94 -13.35
N THR A 186 -16.34 1.16 -14.30
CA THR A 186 -14.96 1.30 -14.76
C THR A 186 -14.68 2.69 -15.30
N VAL A 187 -15.55 3.23 -16.17
CA VAL A 187 -15.39 4.58 -16.70
C VAL A 187 -15.53 5.62 -15.59
N ARG A 188 -16.60 5.53 -14.78
CA ARG A 188 -16.86 6.49 -13.70
C ARG A 188 -15.74 6.57 -12.66
N LEU A 189 -15.13 5.44 -12.34
CA LEU A 189 -14.14 5.31 -11.29
C LEU A 189 -12.70 5.28 -11.81
N ALA A 190 -12.50 5.48 -13.12
CA ALA A 190 -11.19 5.42 -13.76
C ALA A 190 -10.13 6.28 -13.06
N PRO A 191 -10.37 7.57 -12.71
CA PRO A 191 -9.35 8.41 -12.10
C PRO A 191 -8.79 7.83 -10.79
N ILE A 192 -9.66 7.28 -9.95
CA ILE A 192 -9.30 6.68 -8.67
C ILE A 192 -8.53 5.38 -8.87
N THR A 193 -9.01 4.51 -9.77
CA THR A 193 -8.32 3.22 -10.04
C THR A 193 -6.93 3.45 -10.59
N ILE A 194 -6.75 4.49 -11.41
CA ILE A 194 -5.46 4.91 -11.94
C ILE A 194 -4.53 5.35 -10.80
N ILE A 195 -4.99 6.19 -9.87
CA ILE A 195 -4.19 6.61 -8.70
C ILE A 195 -3.70 5.39 -7.92
N TRP A 196 -4.59 4.43 -7.63
CA TRP A 196 -4.21 3.20 -6.94
C TRP A 196 -3.13 2.40 -7.66
N ILE A 197 -3.32 2.14 -8.95
CA ILE A 197 -2.37 1.35 -9.73
C ILE A 197 -1.03 2.07 -9.85
N ARG A 198 -1.02 3.38 -10.12
CA ARG A 198 0.23 4.13 -10.29
C ARG A 198 1.05 4.26 -9.01
N THR A 199 0.37 4.49 -7.89
CA THR A 199 1.03 4.74 -6.62
C THR A 199 1.39 3.43 -5.91
N ALA A 200 0.47 2.46 -5.90
CA ALA A 200 0.61 1.24 -5.11
C ALA A 200 0.65 -0.05 -5.95
N GLY A 201 0.71 0.04 -7.28
CA GLY A 201 0.63 -1.11 -8.19
C GLY A 201 1.66 -2.20 -7.90
N ALA A 202 2.91 -1.84 -7.59
CA ALA A 202 3.94 -2.80 -7.19
C ALA A 202 3.49 -3.60 -5.96
N LYS A 203 3.01 -2.91 -4.92
CA LYS A 203 2.56 -3.53 -3.67
C LYS A 203 1.31 -4.38 -3.91
N LEU A 204 0.36 -3.90 -4.73
CA LEU A 204 -0.83 -4.66 -5.11
C LEU A 204 -0.45 -5.95 -5.86
N LEU A 205 0.47 -5.88 -6.81
CA LEU A 205 0.93 -7.03 -7.58
C LEU A 205 1.54 -8.11 -6.68
N THR A 206 2.23 -7.75 -5.58
CA THR A 206 2.78 -8.74 -4.65
C THR A 206 1.72 -9.66 -4.05
N PHE A 207 0.47 -9.19 -3.90
CA PHE A 207 -0.62 -10.05 -3.42
C PHE A 207 -0.96 -11.17 -4.41
N SER A 208 -0.78 -10.94 -5.71
CA SER A 208 -1.00 -11.97 -6.74
C SER A 208 0.07 -13.07 -6.72
N ILE A 209 1.31 -12.68 -6.38
CA ILE A 209 2.48 -13.57 -6.37
C ILE A 209 2.48 -14.41 -5.09
N LEU A 210 2.26 -13.76 -3.94
CA LEU A 210 2.36 -14.41 -2.64
C LEU A 210 1.20 -15.37 -2.35
N LYS A 211 0.15 -15.39 -3.21
CA LYS A 211 -1.05 -16.23 -3.06
C LYS A 211 -1.59 -16.22 -1.62
N LYS A 212 -1.49 -15.08 -0.93
CA LYS A 212 -1.91 -14.95 0.46
C LYS A 212 -3.42 -15.22 0.51
N LYS A 213 -3.80 -16.29 1.19
CA LYS A 213 -5.20 -16.49 1.57
C LYS A 213 -5.50 -15.53 2.70
N TRP A 214 -6.50 -14.70 2.50
CA TRP A 214 -7.00 -13.81 3.54
C TRP A 214 -8.20 -14.49 4.18
N GLU A 215 -8.10 -14.73 5.48
CA GLU A 215 -9.24 -15.19 6.25
C GLU A 215 -10.07 -13.97 6.66
N ASN A 216 -11.40 -14.13 6.67
CA ASN A 216 -12.27 -13.19 7.37
C ASN A 216 -11.86 -13.26 8.84
N LYS A 217 -10.99 -12.34 9.29
CA LYS A 217 -10.88 -12.08 10.73
C LYS A 217 -12.29 -11.71 11.17
N SER A 218 -12.75 -12.23 12.30
CA SER A 218 -14.06 -11.90 12.86
C SER A 218 -14.02 -10.46 13.38
N PHE A 219 -14.06 -9.51 12.47
CA PHE A 219 -14.45 -8.15 12.77
C PHE A 219 -15.96 -8.18 13.08
N GLU A 220 -16.44 -7.24 13.88
CA GLU A 220 -17.87 -7.10 14.16
C GLU A 220 -18.67 -6.85 12.84
N ASN A 221 -20.00 -7.04 12.91
CA ASN A 221 -20.92 -7.40 11.81
C ASN A 221 -20.96 -6.58 10.49
N ASP A 222 -20.07 -5.63 10.23
CA ASP A 222 -20.05 -4.79 9.00
C ASP A 222 -18.71 -4.74 8.26
N ALA A 223 -17.75 -5.58 8.63
CA ALA A 223 -16.46 -5.61 7.94
C ALA A 223 -16.54 -6.15 6.51
N LEU A 224 -15.56 -5.72 5.70
CA LEU A 224 -15.39 -6.13 4.31
C LEU A 224 -15.38 -7.65 4.17
N ASP A 225 -16.28 -8.19 3.33
CA ASP A 225 -16.37 -9.62 3.07
C ASP A 225 -15.19 -10.08 2.19
N VAL A 226 -14.09 -10.45 2.85
CA VAL A 226 -12.86 -10.89 2.18
C VAL A 226 -13.07 -12.22 1.45
N ALA A 227 -14.09 -13.00 1.79
CA ALA A 227 -14.46 -14.19 1.04
C ALA A 227 -15.01 -13.81 -0.35
N SER A 228 -15.92 -12.82 -0.42
CA SER A 228 -16.42 -12.31 -1.71
C SER A 228 -15.31 -11.71 -2.58
N LEU A 229 -14.32 -11.02 -1.97
CA LEU A 229 -13.18 -10.46 -2.67
C LEU A 229 -12.35 -11.52 -3.40
N GLN A 230 -12.30 -12.74 -2.86
CA GLN A 230 -11.59 -13.84 -3.51
C GLN A 230 -12.35 -14.38 -4.74
N ILE A 231 -13.60 -14.00 -4.97
CA ILE A 231 -14.33 -14.39 -6.17
C ILE A 231 -14.08 -13.34 -7.27
N PRO A 232 -13.69 -13.73 -8.49
CA PRO A 232 -13.64 -12.81 -9.63
C PRO A 232 -15.00 -12.15 -9.88
N GLY A 233 -15.02 -10.89 -10.29
CA GLY A 233 -16.24 -10.20 -10.68
C GLY A 233 -16.76 -10.69 -12.03
N ILE A 234 -18.03 -10.43 -12.31
CA ILE A 234 -18.74 -10.93 -13.50
C ILE A 234 -17.97 -10.67 -14.80
N LEU A 235 -17.37 -9.48 -14.97
CA LEU A 235 -16.62 -9.16 -16.18
C LEU A 235 -15.32 -9.97 -16.29
N ALA A 236 -14.67 -10.26 -15.16
CA ALA A 236 -13.47 -11.08 -15.11
C ALA A 236 -13.81 -12.55 -15.39
N GLU A 237 -14.90 -13.07 -14.82
CA GLU A 237 -15.40 -14.42 -15.09
C GLU A 237 -15.75 -14.61 -16.57
N VAL A 238 -16.45 -13.66 -17.18
CA VAL A 238 -16.79 -13.67 -18.62
C VAL A 238 -15.51 -13.65 -19.48
N ALA A 239 -14.46 -13.01 -19.01
CA ALA A 239 -13.15 -13.01 -19.67
C ALA A 239 -12.32 -14.28 -19.40
N GLY A 240 -12.86 -15.26 -18.68
CA GLY A 240 -12.23 -16.56 -18.41
C GLY A 240 -11.33 -16.59 -17.17
N VAL A 241 -11.35 -15.56 -16.31
CA VAL A 241 -10.65 -15.59 -15.03
C VAL A 241 -11.42 -16.50 -14.08
N THR A 242 -10.81 -17.64 -13.71
CA THR A 242 -11.47 -18.67 -12.89
C THR A 242 -10.84 -18.85 -11.50
N TYR A 243 -9.63 -18.34 -11.30
CA TYR A 243 -8.92 -18.52 -10.04
C TYR A 243 -9.53 -17.69 -8.90
N HIS A 244 -9.79 -18.34 -7.76
CA HIS A 244 -10.23 -17.66 -6.54
C HIS A 244 -9.06 -16.99 -5.81
N GLY A 245 -9.14 -15.67 -5.66
CA GLY A 245 -8.16 -14.80 -5.03
C GLY A 245 -7.77 -13.65 -5.95
N PHE A 246 -6.75 -12.90 -5.55
CA PHE A 246 -6.06 -12.02 -6.47
C PHE A 246 -4.94 -12.81 -7.14
N SER A 247 -4.96 -12.92 -8.47
CA SER A 247 -4.04 -13.71 -9.28
C SER A 247 -3.42 -12.86 -10.39
N LEU A 248 -2.37 -13.40 -11.02
CA LEU A 248 -1.78 -12.75 -12.19
C LEU A 248 -2.78 -12.66 -13.36
N GLU A 249 -3.65 -13.65 -13.53
CA GLU A 249 -4.73 -13.61 -14.52
C GLU A 249 -5.67 -12.42 -14.28
N ARG A 250 -6.02 -12.17 -13.02
CA ARG A 250 -6.87 -11.04 -12.61
C ARG A 250 -6.16 -9.70 -12.80
N TRP A 251 -4.85 -9.63 -12.53
CA TRP A 251 -4.02 -8.47 -12.84
C TRP A 251 -3.97 -8.18 -14.35
N CYS A 252 -3.73 -9.19 -15.17
CA CYS A 252 -3.76 -9.05 -16.63
C CYS A 252 -5.16 -8.64 -17.14
N PHE A 253 -6.22 -9.17 -16.52
CA PHE A 253 -7.58 -8.73 -16.80
C PHE A 253 -7.73 -7.23 -16.50
N TRP A 254 -7.31 -6.72 -15.34
CA TRP A 254 -7.34 -5.29 -15.03
C TRP A 254 -6.55 -4.45 -16.02
N LYS A 255 -5.35 -4.90 -16.42
CA LYS A 255 -4.57 -4.23 -17.46
C LYS A 255 -5.37 -4.08 -18.76
N SER A 256 -6.06 -5.13 -19.20
CA SER A 256 -6.92 -5.08 -20.39
C SER A 256 -8.11 -4.11 -20.27
N ARG A 257 -8.53 -3.79 -19.04
CA ARG A 257 -9.54 -2.74 -18.78
C ARG A 257 -8.95 -1.36 -19.04
N PHE A 258 -7.75 -1.11 -18.55
CA PHE A 258 -7.04 0.15 -18.83
C PHE A 258 -6.66 0.30 -20.31
N GLU A 259 -6.32 -0.79 -21.00
CA GLU A 259 -6.12 -0.78 -22.46
C GLU A 259 -7.38 -0.33 -23.20
N ARG A 260 -8.57 -0.76 -22.76
CA ARG A 260 -9.84 -0.28 -23.33
C ARG A 260 -10.12 1.18 -22.98
N LEU A 261 -9.84 1.61 -21.74
CA LEU A 261 -9.93 3.02 -21.35
C LEU A 261 -8.93 3.91 -22.12
N SER A 262 -7.81 3.36 -22.59
CA SER A 262 -6.88 4.09 -23.47
C SER A 262 -7.42 4.34 -24.88
N LEU A 263 -8.64 3.87 -25.17
CA LEU A 263 -9.39 4.17 -26.40
C LEU A 263 -10.63 5.05 -26.12
N ASP A 264 -10.77 5.55 -24.89
CA ASP A 264 -11.93 6.37 -24.50
C ASP A 264 -11.95 7.73 -25.24
N GLU A 265 -13.16 8.29 -25.38
CA GLU A 265 -13.36 9.59 -26.01
C GLU A 265 -12.84 10.72 -25.14
N ASP A 266 -12.89 10.57 -23.81
CA ASP A 266 -12.35 11.54 -22.86
C ASP A 266 -10.81 11.54 -22.89
N GLU A 267 -10.23 12.68 -23.27
CA GLU A 267 -8.78 12.84 -23.45
C GLU A 267 -8.01 12.57 -22.16
N GLU A 268 -8.48 13.09 -21.03
CA GLU A 268 -7.77 12.99 -19.76
C GLU A 268 -7.73 11.54 -19.28
N THR A 269 -8.89 10.87 -19.28
CA THR A 269 -9.01 9.43 -18.97
C THR A 269 -8.13 8.61 -19.89
N ARG A 270 -8.13 8.92 -21.19
CA ARG A 270 -7.34 8.20 -22.19
C ARG A 270 -5.84 8.30 -21.93
N ILE A 271 -5.32 9.52 -21.73
CA ILE A 271 -3.90 9.76 -21.48
C ILE A 271 -3.45 9.01 -20.22
N TRP A 272 -4.23 9.13 -19.15
CA TRP A 272 -3.88 8.52 -17.87
C TRP A 272 -3.99 6.99 -17.91
N ALA A 273 -4.99 6.44 -18.61
CA ALA A 273 -5.12 5.02 -18.82
C ALA A 273 -3.95 4.45 -19.64
N MET A 274 -3.56 5.12 -20.73
CA MET A 274 -2.40 4.73 -21.54
C MET A 274 -1.11 4.69 -20.72
N ASP A 275 -0.87 5.73 -19.92
CA ASP A 275 0.31 5.77 -19.04
C ASP A 275 0.27 4.68 -17.96
N THR A 276 -0.92 4.38 -17.43
CA THR A 276 -1.14 3.27 -16.47
C THR A 276 -0.87 1.90 -17.10
N VAL A 277 -1.27 1.67 -18.36
CA VAL A 277 -0.92 0.45 -19.10
C VAL A 277 0.59 0.33 -19.29
N GLY A 278 1.26 1.44 -19.63
CA GLY A 278 2.72 1.50 -19.73
C GLY A 278 3.39 1.08 -18.42
N TYR A 279 2.93 1.64 -17.31
CA TYR A 279 3.39 1.29 -15.97
C TYR A 279 3.17 -0.19 -15.62
N MET A 280 1.97 -0.73 -15.84
CA MET A 280 1.68 -2.15 -15.59
C MET A 280 2.55 -3.09 -16.46
N THR A 281 2.84 -2.69 -17.71
CA THR A 281 3.71 -3.47 -18.61
C THR A 281 5.16 -3.56 -18.12
N GLN A 282 5.66 -2.54 -17.43
CA GLN A 282 6.98 -2.58 -16.81
C GLN A 282 7.06 -3.68 -15.75
N PHE A 283 6.01 -3.83 -14.93
CA PHE A 283 5.95 -4.92 -13.96
C PHE A 283 5.83 -6.29 -14.60
N ASP A 284 5.00 -6.44 -15.64
CA ASP A 284 4.90 -7.71 -16.36
C ASP A 284 6.29 -8.15 -16.85
N SER A 285 7.05 -7.20 -17.41
CA SER A 285 8.43 -7.45 -17.86
C SER A 285 9.34 -7.94 -16.72
N MET A 286 9.27 -7.31 -15.54
CA MET A 286 10.04 -7.74 -14.37
C MET A 286 9.67 -9.16 -13.90
N LEU A 287 8.40 -9.54 -13.97
CA LEU A 287 7.96 -10.89 -13.62
C LEU A 287 8.49 -11.96 -14.58
N TYR A 288 8.50 -11.67 -15.89
CA TYR A 288 9.01 -12.62 -16.88
C TYR A 288 10.52 -12.86 -16.77
N TYR A 289 11.30 -11.84 -16.40
CA TYR A 289 12.74 -12.01 -16.18
C TYR A 289 13.02 -13.03 -15.06
N GLY A 290 12.34 -12.91 -13.91
CA GLY A 290 12.52 -13.84 -12.78
C GLY A 290 12.15 -15.29 -13.11
N MET A 291 11.09 -15.50 -13.88
CA MET A 291 10.65 -16.85 -14.27
C MET A 291 11.58 -17.50 -15.31
N SER A 292 12.27 -16.71 -16.12
CA SER A 292 13.16 -17.22 -17.17
C SER A 292 14.54 -17.68 -16.64
N GLU A 293 14.96 -17.18 -15.48
CA GLU A 293 16.21 -17.58 -14.83
C GLU A 293 16.09 -18.88 -14.03
N GLU A 294 14.96 -19.13 -13.38
CA GLU A 294 14.71 -20.39 -12.65
C GLU A 294 14.79 -21.62 -13.58
N VAL A 295 14.34 -21.49 -14.83
CA VAL A 295 14.43 -22.56 -15.84
C VAL A 295 15.87 -22.82 -16.32
N LYS A 296 16.76 -21.83 -16.21
CA LYS A 296 18.18 -21.98 -16.60
C LYS A 296 19.04 -22.58 -15.48
N MET A 297 18.74 -22.31 -14.20
CA MET A 297 19.54 -22.84 -13.09
C MET A 297 19.31 -24.34 -12.80
N GLU A 298 18.16 -24.91 -13.15
CA GLU A 298 17.93 -26.36 -13.04
C GLU A 298 18.59 -27.18 -14.17
N GLY A 299 19.00 -26.53 -15.27
CA GLY A 299 19.55 -27.23 -16.46
C GLY A 299 21.08 -27.44 -16.47
N GLU A 300 21.85 -26.70 -15.66
CA GLU A 300 23.32 -26.69 -15.77
C GLU A 300 24.08 -27.36 -14.59
N SER A 301 23.40 -27.91 -13.59
CA SER A 301 24.07 -28.53 -12.42
C SER A 301 24.38 -30.03 -12.53
N THR A 302 24.05 -30.71 -13.65
CA THR A 302 24.30 -32.17 -13.80
C THR A 302 25.24 -32.59 -14.93
N LEU A 303 25.89 -31.66 -15.65
CA LEU A 303 26.81 -32.03 -16.73
C LEU A 303 28.16 -31.33 -16.62
N ARG A 304 28.95 -31.70 -15.61
CA ARG A 304 30.41 -31.57 -15.70
C ARG A 304 31.15 -32.56 -14.81
N GLU A 305 31.08 -33.83 -15.17
CA GLU A 305 32.22 -34.72 -14.98
C GLU A 305 32.19 -35.83 -16.03
N ASN A 306 33.36 -36.08 -16.62
CA ASN A 306 33.70 -37.13 -17.60
C ASN A 306 33.30 -36.88 -19.06
N ASP A 307 34.24 -36.38 -19.86
CA ASP A 307 35.04 -37.32 -20.67
C ASP A 307 36.14 -36.59 -21.45
N GLU A 308 37.38 -36.87 -21.05
CA GLU A 308 38.55 -36.68 -21.90
C GLU A 308 38.70 -37.87 -22.87
N THR A 309 39.21 -37.56 -24.07
CA THR A 309 39.81 -38.44 -25.09
C THR A 309 38.91 -39.13 -26.12
N LYS A 310 38.88 -38.55 -27.35
CA LYS A 310 39.71 -39.05 -28.46
C LYS A 310 39.68 -38.14 -29.70
N ARG A 311 40.88 -37.93 -30.24
CA ARG A 311 41.22 -37.26 -31.50
C ARG A 311 40.70 -38.05 -32.71
N GLN A 312 40.24 -37.37 -33.77
CA GLN A 312 40.95 -37.34 -35.07
C GLN A 312 40.25 -36.45 -36.12
N LYS A 313 41.12 -35.94 -37.00
CA LYS A 313 40.96 -34.96 -38.08
C LYS A 313 40.04 -35.42 -39.21
N THR A 314 39.38 -34.47 -39.87
CA THR A 314 39.54 -34.28 -41.33
C THR A 314 39.16 -32.86 -41.77
N ASP A 315 39.97 -32.36 -42.69
CA ASP A 315 39.95 -31.05 -43.32
C ASP A 315 38.76 -30.82 -44.28
N GLY A 316 38.33 -29.55 -44.33
CA GLY A 316 38.29 -28.79 -45.59
C GLY A 316 36.96 -28.72 -46.35
N LYS A 317 36.30 -27.55 -46.33
CA LYS A 317 36.38 -26.56 -47.44
C LYS A 317 35.41 -25.38 -47.26
N LYS A 318 35.94 -24.22 -47.61
CA LYS A 318 35.35 -22.89 -47.87
C LYS A 318 33.97 -22.91 -48.56
N ALA A 319 33.10 -21.97 -48.15
CA ALA A 319 32.45 -21.04 -49.07
C ALA A 319 31.92 -19.79 -48.34
N LYS A 320 32.09 -18.63 -48.99
CA LYS A 320 31.69 -17.27 -48.61
C LYS A 320 30.17 -17.06 -48.69
N LYS A 321 29.66 -16.09 -47.91
CA LYS A 321 28.69 -15.03 -48.28
C LYS A 321 28.60 -14.05 -47.10
N GLU A 322 29.00 -12.78 -47.27
CA GLU A 322 28.10 -11.64 -47.58
C GLU A 322 26.95 -11.58 -46.57
N GLY A 323 26.83 -10.61 -45.67
CA GLY A 323 27.13 -9.18 -45.78
C GLY A 323 25.83 -8.46 -45.42
N HIS A 324 25.66 -8.06 -44.15
CA HIS A 324 24.54 -7.20 -43.75
C HIS A 324 24.98 -6.23 -42.64
N GLY A 325 24.80 -4.95 -42.92
CA GLY A 325 25.24 -3.83 -42.08
C GLY A 325 24.48 -3.76 -40.76
N TYR A 326 25.26 -3.62 -39.68
CA TYR A 326 24.77 -3.25 -38.36
C TYR A 326 24.78 -1.72 -38.24
N TYR A 327 23.63 -1.15 -37.89
CA TYR A 327 23.57 0.18 -37.30
C TYR A 327 24.06 0.08 -35.85
N LYS A 328 25.15 0.78 -35.57
CA LYS A 328 25.72 0.96 -34.24
C LYS A 328 24.92 2.08 -33.54
N LEU A 329 23.99 1.71 -32.66
CA LEU A 329 23.47 2.62 -31.64
C LEU A 329 24.29 2.36 -30.38
N GLU A 330 25.13 3.32 -30.02
CA GLU A 330 25.82 3.35 -28.75
C GLU A 330 24.77 3.64 -27.67
N ALA A 331 24.36 2.59 -26.95
CA ALA A 331 23.63 2.73 -25.70
C ALA A 331 24.67 2.92 -24.58
N ASP A 332 24.41 3.90 -23.73
CA ASP A 332 25.21 4.25 -22.57
C ASP A 332 25.08 3.12 -21.52
N GLU A 333 26.08 2.24 -21.45
CA GLU A 333 26.17 1.08 -20.53
C GLU A 333 26.48 1.50 -19.08
N ASN A 334 25.78 2.51 -18.55
CA ASN A 334 26.05 3.04 -17.20
C ASN A 334 24.87 2.92 -16.22
N HIS A 335 23.83 2.16 -16.58
CA HIS A 335 22.65 1.97 -15.72
C HIS A 335 22.58 0.63 -14.98
N ASP A 336 23.36 -0.38 -15.37
CA ASP A 336 23.29 -1.71 -14.73
C ASP A 336 23.99 -1.76 -13.36
N ASP A 337 25.03 -0.96 -13.16
CA ASP A 337 25.76 -0.93 -11.88
C ASP A 337 24.96 -0.28 -10.73
N GLN A 338 23.99 0.58 -11.03
CA GLN A 338 23.13 1.18 -9.99
C GLN A 338 22.00 0.26 -9.51
N LEU A 339 21.46 -0.59 -10.39
CA LEU A 339 20.39 -1.53 -10.08
C LEU A 339 20.90 -2.74 -9.27
N ALA A 340 22.09 -3.25 -9.62
CA ALA A 340 22.77 -4.27 -8.81
C ALA A 340 23.03 -3.75 -7.38
N SER A 341 23.45 -2.48 -7.26
CA SER A 341 23.72 -1.86 -5.95
C SER A 341 22.46 -1.70 -5.08
N THR A 342 21.30 -1.38 -5.67
CA THR A 342 20.06 -1.23 -4.89
C THR A 342 19.50 -2.56 -4.42
N MET A 343 19.60 -3.62 -5.23
CA MET A 343 19.14 -4.96 -4.88
C MET A 343 20.04 -5.60 -3.80
N GLU A 344 21.36 -5.36 -3.85
CA GLU A 344 22.28 -5.78 -2.79
C GLU A 344 22.00 -5.08 -1.45
N ILE A 345 21.68 -3.78 -1.47
CA ILE A 345 21.33 -3.02 -0.25
C ILE A 345 20.02 -3.52 0.35
N ALA A 346 18.99 -3.81 -0.46
CA ALA A 346 17.73 -4.37 0.00
C ALA A 346 17.93 -5.76 0.63
N THR A 347 18.72 -6.61 -0.01
CA THR A 347 19.04 -7.96 0.49
C THR A 347 19.88 -7.90 1.78
N ALA A 348 20.80 -6.94 1.90
CA ALA A 348 21.59 -6.72 3.11
C ALA A 348 20.75 -6.19 4.28
N LEU A 349 19.72 -5.38 4.02
CA LEU A 349 18.77 -4.90 5.02
C LEU A 349 17.85 -6.02 5.53
N GLU A 350 17.34 -6.87 4.62
CA GLU A 350 16.52 -8.04 4.98
C GLU A 350 17.33 -9.04 5.83
N ASN A 351 18.58 -9.31 5.45
CA ASN A 351 19.48 -10.18 6.21
C ASN A 351 19.85 -9.61 7.58
N LYS A 352 20.09 -8.30 7.71
CA LYS A 352 20.30 -7.65 9.02
C LYS A 352 19.06 -7.74 9.90
N ARG A 353 17.86 -7.64 9.32
CA ARG A 353 16.60 -7.79 10.05
C ARG A 353 16.42 -9.21 10.60
N LEU A 354 16.82 -10.23 9.85
CA LEU A 354 16.77 -11.63 10.30
C LEU A 354 17.80 -11.96 11.39
N ILE A 355 18.96 -11.29 11.40
CA ILE A 355 20.00 -11.49 12.42
C ILE A 355 19.62 -10.84 13.77
N LEU A 356 18.77 -9.81 13.77
CA LEU A 356 18.35 -9.09 14.97
C LEU A 356 17.14 -9.72 15.68
N LEU A 357 16.55 -10.80 15.15
CA LEU A 357 15.56 -11.58 15.88
C LEU A 357 16.27 -12.39 16.98
N PRO A 358 15.92 -12.19 18.27
CA PRO A 358 16.48 -12.99 19.34
C PRO A 358 16.10 -14.46 19.07
N ARG A 359 17.11 -15.34 18.97
CA ARG A 359 16.88 -16.78 19.08
C ARG A 359 16.23 -17.02 20.44
N GLN A 360 14.92 -17.19 20.47
CA GLN A 360 14.23 -17.79 21.60
C GLN A 360 14.86 -19.16 21.80
N LYS A 361 15.58 -19.33 22.91
CA LYS A 361 16.07 -20.61 23.36
C LYS A 361 14.92 -21.30 24.08
N ASP A 362 14.69 -22.55 23.70
CA ASP A 362 14.01 -23.56 24.53
C ASP A 362 14.73 -23.73 25.88
#